data_AF-A0A6L9XX22-F1
#
_entry.id   AF-A0A6L9XX22-F1
#
_cell.length_a   1.000
_cell.length_b   1.000
_cell.length_c   1.000
_cell.angle_alpha   90.00
_cell.angle_beta   90.00
_cell.angle_gamma   90.00
#
_symmetry.space_group_name_H-M   'P 1'
#
loop_
_entity.id
_entity.type
_entity.pdbx_description
1 polymer ?
#
loop_
_entity_poly.entity_id
_entity_poly.type
_entity_poly.pdbx_seq_one_letter_code
_entity_poly.pdbx_strand_id
1 'polypeptide(L)' 'MNTNDEPLGYAANIKPLFRELDRNSMLDHFDLWNYDDVVSNQDGILGHLVSGEMPCDGPWPESNVALLRRWIDKGSRP' A
#
# COMPACT_ATOMS: atom_id res chain seq x y z
N MET A 1 -4.26 -12.41 25.36
CA MET A 1 -4.13 -11.17 24.58
C MET A 1 -4.58 -11.50 23.17
N ASN A 2 -5.78 -11.07 22.80
CA ASN A 2 -6.40 -11.45 21.54
C ASN A 2 -5.74 -10.66 20.42
N THR A 3 -4.74 -11.26 19.77
CA THR A 3 -4.32 -10.81 18.45
C THR A 3 -5.49 -11.09 17.51
N ASN A 4 -6.31 -10.08 17.27
CA ASN A 4 -7.14 -10.02 16.06
C ASN A 4 -6.18 -9.94 14.86
N ASP A 5 -5.54 -11.08 14.56
CA ASP A 5 -4.84 -11.35 13.31
C ASP A 5 -5.95 -11.61 12.28
N GLU A 6 -6.76 -10.59 11.99
CA GLU A 6 -7.43 -10.59 10.70
C GLU A 6 -6.34 -10.77 9.64
N PRO A 7 -6.54 -11.67 8.66
CA PRO A 7 -5.50 -12.01 7.71
C PRO A 7 -5.13 -10.75 6.92
N LEU A 8 -4.04 -10.11 7.33
CA LEU A 8 -3.49 -8.93 6.68
C LEU A 8 -2.83 -9.40 5.38
N GLY A 9 -3.59 -9.33 4.29
CA GLY A 9 -3.18 -9.76 2.96
C GLY A 9 -3.31 -8.62 1.96
N TYR A 10 -2.57 -8.73 0.86
CA TYR A 10 -2.55 -7.71 -0.16
C TYR A 10 -3.93 -7.51 -0.78
N ALA A 11 -4.57 -8.59 -1.24
CA ALA A 11 -5.84 -8.50 -1.95
C ALA A 11 -6.98 -7.94 -1.07
N ALA A 12 -7.00 -8.30 0.21
CA ALA A 12 -8.08 -7.93 1.13
C ALA A 12 -7.88 -6.56 1.78
N ASN A 13 -6.63 -6.15 2.05
CA ASN A 13 -6.36 -4.99 2.90
C ASN A 13 -5.52 -3.90 2.24
N ILE A 14 -4.68 -4.22 1.27
CA ILE A 14 -3.73 -3.25 0.69
C ILE A 14 -4.22 -2.77 -0.67
N LYS A 15 -4.61 -3.69 -1.56
CA LYS A 15 -5.13 -3.35 -2.88
C LYS A 15 -6.29 -2.33 -2.84
N PRO A 16 -7.29 -2.44 -1.93
CA PRO A 16 -8.39 -1.48 -1.86
C PRO A 16 -7.98 -0.08 -1.39
N LEU A 17 -6.79 0.09 -0.79
CA LEU A 17 -6.29 1.40 -0.39
C LEU A 17 -5.81 2.21 -1.59
N PHE A 18 -5.30 1.54 -2.63
CA PHE A 18 -4.93 2.17 -3.89
C PHE A 18 -6.18 2.47 -4.71
N ARG A 19 -6.55 3.75 -4.77
CA ARG A 19 -7.69 4.20 -5.56
C ARG A 19 -7.35 4.10 -7.05
N GLU A 20 -8.37 4.10 -7.89
CA GLU A 20 -8.19 4.08 -9.35
C GLU A 20 -7.31 5.24 -9.83
N LEU A 21 -7.45 6.43 -9.24
CA LEU A 21 -6.60 7.59 -9.53
C LEU A 21 -5.13 7.34 -9.18
N ASP A 22 -4.86 6.72 -8.03
CA ASP A 22 -3.50 6.40 -7.58
C ASP A 22 -2.86 5.43 -8.57
N ARG A 23 -3.59 4.37 -8.95
CA ARG A 23 -3.14 3.40 -9.95
C ARG A 23 -2.87 4.08 -11.29
N ASN A 24 -3.83 4.84 -11.82
CA ASN A 24 -3.70 5.47 -13.12
C ASN A 24 -2.50 6.43 -13.18
N SER A 25 -2.19 7.11 -12.08
CA SER A 25 -1.01 7.98 -11.98
C SER A 25 0.32 7.21 -11.97
N MET A 26 0.30 5.94 -11.60
CA MET A 26 1.49 5.09 -11.47
C MET A 26 1.67 4.09 -12.62
N LEU A 27 0.68 3.89 -13.49
CA LEU A 27 0.72 2.88 -14.55
C LEU A 27 1.92 3.02 -15.52
N ASP A 28 2.49 4.22 -15.65
CA ASP A 28 3.71 4.45 -16.45
C ASP A 28 4.98 3.92 -15.76
N HIS A 29 4.92 3.63 -14.46
CA HIS A 29 6.00 3.09 -13.65
C HIS A 29 5.79 1.60 -13.30
N PHE A 30 4.64 1.25 -12.71
CA PHE A 30 4.23 -0.11 -12.34
C PHE A 30 2.75 -0.14 -11.92
N ASP A 31 2.13 -1.31 -11.85
CA ASP A 31 0.71 -1.42 -11.52
C ASP A 31 0.48 -1.58 -10.00
N LEU A 32 -0.09 -0.54 -9.36
CA LEU A 32 -0.47 -0.57 -7.94
C LEU A 32 -1.55 -1.61 -7.58
N TRP A 33 -2.17 -2.25 -8.58
CA TRP A 33 -3.10 -3.37 -8.40
C TRP A 33 -2.48 -4.73 -8.74
N ASN A 34 -1.23 -4.77 -9.17
CA ASN A 34 -0.43 -5.98 -9.32
C ASN A 34 0.36 -6.24 -8.03
N TYR A 35 0.21 -7.44 -7.48
CA TYR A 35 0.86 -7.83 -6.22
C TYR A 35 2.39 -7.81 -6.34
N ASP A 36 2.95 -8.41 -7.40
CA ASP A 36 4.40 -8.53 -7.57
C ASP A 36 5.05 -7.16 -7.76
N ASP A 37 4.38 -6.25 -8.49
CA ASP A 37 4.80 -4.87 -8.65
C ASP A 37 4.80 -4.12 -7.31
N VAL A 38 3.74 -4.25 -6.51
CA VAL A 38 3.65 -3.59 -5.21
C VAL A 38 4.69 -4.14 -4.23
N VAL A 39 4.90 -5.46 -4.19
CA VAL A 39 5.93 -6.07 -3.32
C VAL A 39 7.33 -5.63 -3.73
N SER A 40 7.62 -5.59 -5.03
CA SER A 40 8.93 -5.19 -5.55
C SER A 40 9.27 -3.73 -5.26
N ASN A 41 8.25 -2.87 -5.14
CA ASN A 41 8.40 -1.42 -4.95
C ASN A 41 7.96 -0.92 -3.56
N GLN A 42 7.63 -1.83 -2.63
CA GLN A 42 6.93 -1.51 -1.38
C GLN A 42 7.63 -0.45 -0.50
N ASP A 43 8.96 -0.46 -0.44
CA ASP A 43 9.73 0.49 0.37
C ASP A 43 9.68 1.91 -0.23
N GLY A 44 9.74 2.01 -1.55
CA GLY A 44 9.59 3.28 -2.27
C GLY A 44 8.17 3.83 -2.13
N ILE A 45 7.16 2.99 -2.32
CA ILE A 45 5.75 3.35 -2.13
C ILE A 45 5.53 3.87 -0.71
N LEU A 46 5.99 3.14 0.31
CA LEU A 46 5.88 3.55 1.70
C LEU A 46 6.61 4.89 1.96
N GLY A 47 7.81 5.08 1.41
CA GLY A 47 8.56 6.33 1.54
C GLY A 47 7.79 7.54 1.00
N HIS A 48 7.24 7.42 -0.22
CA HIS A 48 6.45 8.50 -0.82
C HIS A 48 5.15 8.77 -0.04
N LEU A 49 4.45 7.72 0.43
CA LEU A 49 3.24 7.89 1.24
C LEU A 49 3.52 8.53 2.60
N VAL A 50 4.64 8.21 3.25
CA VAL A 50 5.06 8.84 4.52
C VAL A 50 5.46 10.31 4.31
N SER A 51 6.11 10.62 3.18
CA SER A 51 6.47 12.00 2.85
C SER A 51 5.28 12.90 2.53
N GLY A 52 4.12 12.29 2.20
CA GLY A 52 2.92 13.00 1.75
C GLY A 52 3.02 13.56 0.33
N GLU A 53 4.09 13.26 -0.41
CA GLU A 53 4.25 13.62 -1.83
C GLU A 53 3.30 12.83 -2.73
N MET A 54 2.85 11.67 -2.26
CA MET A 54 1.81 10.87 -2.91
C MET A 54 0.62 10.62 -1.99
N PRO A 55 -0.59 10.49 -2.56
CA PRO A 55 -0.93 10.70 -3.97
C PRO A 55 -1.08 12.19 -4.36
N CYS A 56 -1.07 12.47 -5.67
CA CYS A 56 -1.07 13.82 -6.26
C CYS A 56 -2.25 14.71 -5.86
N ASP A 57 -3.35 14.12 -5.38
CA ASP A 57 -4.57 14.79 -4.94
C ASP A 57 -4.69 14.91 -3.41
N GLY A 58 -3.68 14.47 -2.65
CA GLY A 58 -3.58 14.64 -1.20
C GLY A 58 -3.11 13.36 -0.49
N PRO A 59 -2.36 13.50 0.62
CA PRO A 59 -1.75 12.37 1.30
C PRO A 59 -2.78 11.37 1.82
N TRP A 60 -2.39 10.09 1.91
CA TRP A 60 -3.18 9.08 2.59
C TRP A 60 -3.40 9.41 4.07
N PRO A 61 -4.52 8.99 4.66
CA PRO A 61 -4.68 8.98 6.11
C PRO A 61 -3.56 8.16 6.77
N GLU A 62 -3.05 8.62 7.92
CA GLU A 62 -1.97 7.93 8.65
C GLU A 62 -2.32 6.46 8.96
N SER A 63 -3.59 6.14 9.18
CA SER A 63 -4.07 4.76 9.39
C SER A 63 -3.81 3.85 8.19
N ASN A 64 -3.93 4.37 6.96
CA ASN A 64 -3.71 3.59 5.75
C ASN A 64 -2.22 3.37 5.53
N VAL A 65 -1.40 4.39 5.78
CA VAL A 65 0.06 4.27 5.75
C VAL A 65 0.56 3.26 6.80
N ALA A 66 0.00 3.29 8.01
CA ALA A 66 0.29 2.33 9.06
C ALA A 66 -0.14 0.90 8.69
N LEU A 67 -1.26 0.75 7.98
CA LEU A 67 -1.73 -0.56 7.51
C LEU A 67 -0.77 -1.15 6.46
N LEU A 68 -0.33 -0.35 5.49
CA LEU A 68 0.69 -0.75 4.52
C LEU A 68 2.00 -1.12 5.22
N ARG A 69 2.48 -0.28 6.15
CA ARG A 69 3.69 -0.56 6.94
C ARG A 69 3.60 -1.90 7.65
N ARG A 70 2.49 -2.17 8.34
CA ARG A 70 2.27 -3.43 9.06
C ARG A 70 2.25 -4.64 8.12
N TRP A 71 1.74 -4.48 6.90
CA TRP A 71 1.72 -5.56 5.91
C TRP A 71 3.13 -5.87 5.40
N ILE A 72 3.93 -4.84 5.12
CA ILE A 72 5.36 -4.97 4.76
C ILE A 72 6.12 -5.67 5.89
N ASP A 73 5.96 -5.20 7.14
CA ASP A 73 6.64 -5.77 8.32
C ASP A 73 6.27 -7.26 8.57
N LYS A 74 5.10 -7.71 8.08
CA LYS A 74 4.64 -9.11 8.16
C LYS A 74 5.07 -9.98 6.98
N GLY A 75 5.91 -9.47 6.08
CA GLY A 75 6.43 -10.21 4.93
C GLY A 75 5.51 -10.18 3.71
N SER A 76 4.65 -9.16 3.60
CA SER A 76 3.95 -8.81 2.37
C SER A 76 3.09 -9.92 1.78
N ARG A 77 2.25 -10.53 2.62
CA ARG A 77 1.42 -11.68 2.23
C ARG A 77 0.43 -11.33 1.11
N PRO A 78 0.16 -12.24 0.15
CA PRO A 78 -0.84 -12.02 -0.90
C PRO A 78 -2.27 -11.80 -0.37
#